data_AF-A0A9Q9VND1-F1
#
_entry.id   AF-A0A9Q9VND1-F1
#
_cell.length_a   1.000
_cell.length_b   1.000
_cell.length_c   1.000
_cell.angle_alpha   90.00
_cell.angle_beta   90.00
_cell.angle_gamma   90.00
#
_symmetry.space_group_name_H-M   'P 1'
#
loop_
_entity.id
_entity.type
_entity.pdbx_description
1 polymer ?
#
loop_
_entity_poly.entity_id
_entity_poly.type
_entity_poly.pdbx_seq_one_letter_code
_entity_poly.pdbx_strand_id
1 'polypeptide(L)'
;MTTTDQNDLKLARCGQRRIKTFQIYRWDPDRAGDKPRMQTYELDLNTCGPMVLDALIKIKNETDGTLTFRRSCREGICGSCAMNINGGNTLACLNKIDSDTSRVTKIYPLPHMYVVKDLVPDMSNFYAQYKSIQPFLKKKDESRQGQEQYLQSVEDRRNWTVCTSVSCAPAAAPAVPATGGAETSIWVQPSSCRSATENRHTRGIVRNK
;
A
#
# COMPACT_ATOMS: atom_id res chain seq x y z
N MET A 1 -40.39 5.05 37.75
CA MET A 1 -38.96 4.71 37.88
C MET A 1 -38.38 4.60 36.48
N THR A 2 -37.65 5.66 36.11
CA THR A 2 -36.66 5.81 35.01
C THR A 2 -36.84 4.98 33.73
N THR A 3 -37.58 5.54 32.76
CA THR A 3 -37.30 5.33 31.35
C THR A 3 -36.04 6.13 30.99
N THR A 4 -34.86 5.53 31.12
CA THR A 4 -33.65 6.11 30.53
C THR A 4 -33.74 5.89 29.03
N ASP A 5 -34.00 6.97 28.31
CA ASP A 5 -34.21 7.00 26.87
C ASP A 5 -32.93 6.51 26.16
N GLN A 6 -33.04 5.49 25.30
CA GLN A 6 -31.92 4.94 24.54
C GLN A 6 -31.26 6.00 23.63
N ASN A 7 -31.95 7.11 23.38
CA ASN A 7 -31.44 8.27 22.66
C ASN A 7 -30.38 9.08 23.43
N ASP A 8 -30.47 9.16 24.77
CA ASP A 8 -29.51 9.90 25.60
C ASP A 8 -28.15 9.19 25.67
N LEU A 9 -28.15 7.85 25.64
CA LEU A 9 -26.94 7.04 25.50
C LEU A 9 -26.27 7.20 24.13
N LYS A 10 -27.05 7.53 23.09
CA LYS A 10 -26.54 7.75 21.72
C LYS A 10 -25.90 9.14 21.58
N LEU A 11 -26.47 10.16 22.23
CA LEU A 11 -25.85 11.50 22.32
C LEU A 11 -24.61 11.51 23.23
N ALA A 12 -24.59 10.74 24.32
CA ALA A 12 -23.41 10.63 25.19
C ALA A 12 -22.18 10.01 24.49
N ARG A 13 -22.39 9.14 23.49
CA ARG A 13 -21.31 8.57 22.65
C ARG A 13 -20.77 9.53 21.59
N CYS A 14 -21.45 10.65 21.33
CA CYS A 14 -21.00 11.70 20.43
C CYS A 14 -19.89 12.58 21.05
N GLY A 15 -19.73 12.53 22.38
CA GLY A 15 -18.82 13.42 23.13
C GLY A 15 -17.48 12.80 23.58
N GLN A 16 -17.27 11.50 23.42
CA GLN A 16 -16.01 10.87 23.85
C GLN A 16 -14.98 10.89 22.72
N ARG A 17 -13.94 11.72 22.88
CA ARG A 17 -12.78 11.76 21.98
C ARG A 17 -12.15 10.38 21.92
N ARG A 18 -12.09 9.81 20.71
CA ARG A 18 -11.47 8.50 20.49
C ARG A 18 -10.03 8.72 20.07
N ILE A 19 -9.18 8.99 21.05
CA ILE A 19 -7.78 9.26 20.80
C ILE A 19 -7.05 7.95 20.48
N LYS A 20 -6.41 7.89 19.31
CA LYS A 20 -5.59 6.76 18.85
C LYS A 20 -4.15 7.21 18.70
N THR A 21 -3.25 6.38 19.22
CA THR A 21 -1.81 6.63 19.18
C THR A 21 -1.18 5.94 17.97
N PHE A 22 -0.42 6.71 17.19
CA PHE A 22 0.37 6.24 16.06
C PHE A 22 1.86 6.45 16.36
N GLN A 23 2.66 5.41 16.20
CA GLN A 23 4.12 5.49 16.25
C GLN A 23 4.67 5.38 14.84
N ILE A 24 5.31 6.44 14.36
CA ILE A 24 5.78 6.56 12.98
C ILE A 24 7.30 6.65 12.97
N TYR A 25 7.92 5.86 12.09
CA TYR A 25 9.33 5.94 11.79
C TYR A 25 9.70 7.30 11.18
N ARG A 26 10.70 7.97 11.75
CA ARG A 26 11.22 9.26 11.32
C ARG A 26 12.72 9.18 11.07
N TRP A 27 13.15 9.74 9.95
CA TRP A 27 14.56 9.91 9.63
C TRP A 27 14.72 11.05 8.63
N ASP A 28 15.65 11.95 8.90
CA ASP A 28 15.89 13.15 8.10
C ASP A 28 17.34 13.16 7.57
N PRO A 29 17.57 12.99 6.25
CA PRO A 29 18.92 12.98 5.69
C PRO A 29 19.61 14.36 5.81
N ASP A 30 18.83 15.43 5.92
CA ASP A 30 19.34 16.80 5.94
C ASP A 30 19.94 17.18 7.31
N ARG A 31 19.67 16.37 8.35
CA ARG A 31 20.21 16.58 9.70
C ARG A 31 21.44 15.70 9.91
N ALA A 32 22.60 16.34 9.98
CA ALA A 32 23.87 15.65 10.21
C ALA A 32 23.83 14.81 11.50
N GLY A 33 24.07 13.50 11.37
CA GLY A 33 24.14 12.56 12.50
C GLY A 33 22.79 12.12 13.08
N ASP A 34 21.66 12.46 12.44
CA ASP A 34 20.35 12.04 12.93
C ASP A 34 20.18 10.52 12.82
N LYS A 35 19.68 9.91 13.90
CA LYS A 35 19.43 8.47 13.96
C LYS A 35 17.94 8.21 13.74
N PRO A 36 17.59 7.10 13.09
CA PRO A 36 16.20 6.67 12.99
C PRO A 36 15.52 6.64 14.36
N ARG A 37 14.33 7.25 14.43
CA ARG A 37 13.55 7.33 15.68
C ARG A 37 12.07 7.05 15.43
N MET A 38 11.38 6.60 16.47
CA MET A 38 9.93 6.48 16.46
C MET A 38 9.33 7.73 17.10
N GLN A 39 8.46 8.42 16.37
CA GLN A 39 7.72 9.56 16.89
C GLN A 39 6.26 9.19 17.09
N THR A 40 5.71 9.60 18.25
CA THR A 40 4.33 9.32 18.64
C THR A 40 3.44 10.49 18.27
N TYR A 41 2.28 10.18 17.68
CA TYR A 41 1.22 11.13 17.35
C TYR A 41 -0.10 10.62 17.90
N GLU A 42 -0.91 11.53 18.43
CA GLU A 42 -2.24 11.24 18.93
C GLU A 42 -3.28 11.91 18.03
N LEU A 43 -4.26 11.13 17.57
CA LEU A 43 -5.32 11.62 16.69
C LEU A 43 -6.69 11.23 17.22
N ASP A 44 -7.67 12.13 17.09
CA ASP A 44 -9.06 11.80 17.33
C ASP A 44 -9.68 11.11 16.11
N LEU A 45 -10.06 9.83 16.27
CA LEU A 45 -10.68 9.01 15.23
C LEU A 45 -12.05 9.54 14.79
N ASN A 46 -12.74 10.33 15.62
CA ASN A 46 -14.03 10.92 15.24
C ASN A 46 -13.88 12.00 14.15
N THR A 47 -12.69 12.59 14.02
CA THR A 47 -12.36 13.66 13.06
C THR A 47 -11.43 13.20 11.95
N CYS A 48 -11.24 11.89 11.83
CA CYS A 48 -10.33 11.26 10.88
C CYS A 48 -11.10 10.28 9.97
N GLY A 49 -10.63 10.15 8.74
CA GLY A 49 -11.12 9.10 7.85
C GLY A 49 -10.78 7.69 8.38
N PRO A 50 -11.44 6.64 7.86
CA PRO A 50 -11.32 5.28 8.38
C PRO A 50 -9.98 4.60 8.04
N MET A 51 -9.20 5.12 7.09
CA MET A 51 -7.98 4.48 6.59
C MET A 51 -6.72 5.08 7.21
N VAL A 52 -5.65 4.29 7.31
CA VAL A 52 -4.37 4.76 7.88
C VAL A 52 -3.78 5.92 7.06
N LEU A 53 -3.99 5.94 5.73
CA LEU A 53 -3.59 7.07 4.90
C LEU A 53 -4.26 8.38 5.32
N ASP A 54 -5.53 8.34 5.76
CA ASP A 54 -6.25 9.53 6.20
C ASP A 54 -5.63 10.08 7.48
N ALA A 55 -5.24 9.19 8.41
CA ALA A 55 -4.51 9.56 9.62
C ALA A 55 -3.15 10.20 9.30
N LEU A 56 -2.38 9.63 8.37
CA LEU A 56 -1.09 10.19 7.96
C LEU A 56 -1.22 11.57 7.32
N ILE A 57 -2.26 11.78 6.49
CA ILE A 57 -2.56 13.08 5.88
C ILE A 57 -2.96 14.08 6.96
N LYS A 58 -3.80 13.66 7.92
CA LYS A 58 -4.24 14.52 9.03
C LYS A 58 -3.05 14.96 9.89
N ILE A 59 -2.17 14.04 10.28
CA ILE A 59 -0.94 14.36 11.02
C ILE A 59 -0.10 15.37 10.24
N LYS A 60 0.09 15.14 8.93
CA LYS A 60 0.89 16.05 8.11
C LYS A 60 0.29 17.46 8.03
N ASN A 61 -1.03 17.55 7.90
CA ASN A 61 -1.70 18.83 7.69
C ASN A 61 -1.90 19.63 8.98
N GLU A 62 -2.19 18.95 10.10
CA GLU A 62 -2.63 19.60 11.34
C GLU A 62 -1.58 19.58 12.45
N THR A 63 -0.68 18.59 12.47
CA THR A 63 0.25 18.37 13.60
C THR A 63 1.71 18.60 13.22
N ASP A 64 2.18 17.98 12.13
CA ASP A 64 3.59 17.99 11.73
C ASP A 64 3.75 17.99 10.20
N GLY A 65 3.92 19.18 9.63
CA GLY A 65 4.15 19.39 8.21
C GLY A 65 5.41 18.71 7.65
N THR A 66 6.36 18.32 8.51
CA THR A 66 7.63 17.70 8.08
C THR A 66 7.50 16.21 7.76
N LEU A 67 6.42 15.55 8.21
CA LEU A 67 6.20 14.13 7.95
C LEU A 67 6.10 13.84 6.45
N THR A 68 6.96 12.95 5.95
CA THR A 68 7.06 12.66 4.51
C THR A 68 6.69 11.22 4.17
N PHE A 69 5.80 11.05 3.20
CA PHE A 69 5.36 9.74 2.66
C PHE A 69 4.84 9.88 1.22
N ARG A 70 4.82 8.78 0.47
CA ARG A 70 4.29 8.75 -0.90
C ARG A 70 2.80 8.40 -0.92
N ARG A 71 2.02 9.13 -1.72
CA ARG A 71 0.58 8.91 -1.94
C ARG A 71 0.10 9.50 -3.28
N SER A 72 -0.89 8.87 -3.90
CA SER A 72 -1.55 9.37 -5.12
C SER A 72 -3.04 9.00 -5.16
N CYS A 73 -3.40 7.79 -5.64
CA CYS A 73 -4.79 7.43 -6.01
C CYS A 73 -5.81 7.28 -4.86
N ARG A 74 -5.38 7.00 -3.62
CA ARG A 74 -6.23 6.68 -2.45
C ARG A 74 -7.18 5.48 -2.57
N GLU A 75 -7.22 4.78 -3.69
CA GLU A 75 -8.09 3.60 -3.91
C GLU A 75 -7.32 2.29 -4.12
N GLY A 76 -5.99 2.34 -3.93
CA GLY A 76 -5.14 1.15 -3.92
C GLY A 76 -4.63 0.69 -5.28
N ILE A 77 -4.89 1.45 -6.35
CA ILE A 77 -4.46 1.06 -7.71
C ILE A 77 -3.00 1.40 -8.04
N CYS A 78 -2.48 2.52 -7.51
CA CYS A 78 -1.15 3.02 -7.90
C CYS A 78 0.03 2.41 -7.11
N GLY A 79 -0.22 1.73 -5.98
CA GLY A 79 0.82 1.18 -5.11
C GLY A 79 1.73 2.20 -4.39
N SER A 80 1.54 3.52 -4.54
CA SER A 80 2.50 4.50 -4.01
C SER A 80 2.59 4.58 -2.49
N CYS A 81 1.54 4.18 -1.76
CA CYS A 81 1.47 4.24 -0.29
C CYS A 81 1.76 2.89 0.38
N ALA A 82 2.61 2.08 -0.25
CA ALA A 82 3.10 0.83 0.31
C ALA A 82 4.02 1.12 1.50
N MET A 83 3.71 0.52 2.65
CA MET A 83 4.48 0.67 3.88
C MET A 83 4.18 -0.51 4.82
N ASN A 84 4.94 -0.62 5.91
CA ASN A 84 4.71 -1.63 6.93
C ASN A 84 3.84 -1.05 8.05
N ILE A 85 2.68 -1.64 8.29
CA ILE A 85 1.71 -1.24 9.31
C ILE A 85 1.49 -2.42 10.25
N ASN A 86 1.80 -2.24 11.53
CA ASN A 86 1.72 -3.27 12.57
C ASN A 86 2.45 -4.58 12.23
N GLY A 87 3.59 -4.48 11.52
CA GLY A 87 4.39 -5.63 11.09
C GLY A 87 4.00 -6.20 9.72
N GLY A 88 2.85 -5.83 9.15
CA GLY A 88 2.39 -6.29 7.84
C GLY A 88 2.65 -5.26 6.73
N ASN A 89 3.16 -5.71 5.58
CA ASN A 89 3.30 -4.87 4.39
C ASN A 89 1.94 -4.72 3.70
N THR A 90 1.50 -3.46 3.53
CA THR A 90 0.17 -3.17 3.02
C THR A 90 0.11 -1.77 2.41
N LEU A 91 -1.01 -1.45 1.75
CA LEU A 91 -1.28 -0.12 1.24
C LEU A 91 -2.02 0.68 2.31
N ALA A 92 -1.44 1.80 2.75
CA ALA A 92 -2.05 2.64 3.79
C ALA A 92 -3.46 3.12 3.43
N CYS A 93 -3.78 3.27 2.14
CA CYS A 93 -5.11 3.68 1.68
C CYS A 93 -6.18 2.59 1.74
N LEU A 94 -5.80 1.31 1.81
CA LEU A 94 -6.73 0.19 1.94
C LEU A 94 -6.75 -0.39 3.36
N ASN A 95 -5.76 -0.03 4.18
CA ASN A 95 -5.66 -0.50 5.55
C ASN A 95 -6.53 0.37 6.48
N LYS A 96 -7.53 -0.27 7.10
CA LYS A 96 -8.41 0.38 8.07
C LYS A 96 -7.67 0.61 9.39
N ILE A 97 -7.89 1.77 9.99
CA ILE A 97 -7.38 2.05 11.34
C ILE A 97 -8.07 1.11 12.33
N ASP A 98 -7.27 0.47 13.19
CA ASP A 98 -7.80 -0.33 14.31
C ASP A 98 -8.60 0.57 15.26
N SER A 99 -9.86 0.23 15.46
CA SER A 99 -10.80 0.99 16.29
C SER A 99 -10.46 0.94 17.78
N ASP A 100 -9.70 -0.06 18.22
CA ASP A 100 -9.24 -0.19 19.60
C ASP A 100 -8.17 0.86 19.91
N THR A 101 -8.50 1.85 20.74
CA THR A 101 -7.60 2.96 21.11
C THR A 101 -6.47 2.55 22.05
N SER A 102 -6.59 1.41 22.73
CA SER A 102 -5.55 0.93 23.66
C SER A 102 -4.27 0.46 22.96
N ARG A 103 -4.41 0.00 21.70
CA ARG A 103 -3.30 -0.50 20.90
C ARG A 103 -2.63 0.61 20.11
N VAL A 104 -1.32 0.70 20.18
CA VAL A 104 -0.55 1.64 19.37
C VAL A 104 -0.36 1.08 17.96
N THR A 105 -0.68 1.87 16.94
CA THR A 105 -0.41 1.51 15.55
C THR A 105 1.02 1.90 15.19
N LYS A 106 1.86 0.94 14.82
CA LYS A 106 3.25 1.19 14.42
C LYS A 106 3.37 1.22 12.90
N ILE A 107 4.02 2.26 12.37
CA ILE A 107 4.19 2.48 10.94
C ILE A 107 5.68 2.62 10.64
N TYR A 108 6.16 1.76 9.75
CA TYR A 108 7.53 1.72 9.27
C TYR A 108 7.55 1.82 7.74
N PRO A 109 8.67 2.27 7.14
CA PRO A 109 8.88 2.11 5.71
C PRO A 109 8.88 0.63 5.30
N LEU A 110 8.89 0.35 4.00
CA LEU A 110 9.04 -1.01 3.51
C LEU A 110 10.33 -1.63 4.07
N PRO A 111 10.28 -2.89 4.58
CA PRO A 111 11.43 -3.53 5.18
C PRO A 111 12.52 -3.80 4.13
N HIS A 112 13.77 -3.86 4.58
CA HIS A 112 14.95 -4.16 3.76
C HIS A 112 15.19 -3.21 2.57
N MET A 113 14.62 -1.99 2.61
CA MET A 113 14.90 -0.94 1.63
C MET A 113 15.66 0.20 2.29
N TYR A 114 16.53 0.86 1.51
CA TYR A 114 17.15 2.11 1.94
C TYR A 114 16.07 3.20 2.06
N VAL A 115 16.09 3.92 3.17
CA VAL A 115 15.14 5.01 3.41
C VAL A 115 15.75 6.30 2.89
N VAL A 116 15.01 7.06 2.08
CA VAL A 116 15.41 8.38 1.58
C VAL A 116 15.02 9.47 2.57
N LYS A 117 13.81 9.40 3.14
CA LYS A 117 13.31 10.30 4.19
C LYS A 117 12.04 9.71 4.81
N ASP A 118 11.94 9.68 6.13
CA ASP A 118 10.77 9.17 6.86
C ASP A 118 10.23 7.82 6.32
N LEU A 119 9.05 7.81 5.70
CA LEU A 119 8.39 6.61 5.16
C LEU A 119 8.63 6.41 3.65
N VAL A 120 9.62 7.11 3.07
CA VAL A 120 9.94 7.06 1.64
C VAL A 120 11.14 6.15 1.40
N PRO A 121 10.93 4.91 0.92
CA PRO A 121 12.04 4.06 0.50
C PRO A 121 12.58 4.46 -0.87
N ASP A 122 13.84 4.11 -1.13
CA ASP A 122 14.43 4.14 -2.45
C ASP A 122 13.93 2.95 -3.29
N MET A 123 13.37 3.26 -4.45
CA MET A 123 12.80 2.27 -5.38
C MET A 123 13.67 2.09 -6.63
N SER A 124 14.84 2.73 -6.70
CA SER A 124 15.70 2.73 -7.90
C SER A 124 16.14 1.31 -8.28
N ASN A 125 16.59 0.51 -7.31
CA ASN A 125 16.97 -0.89 -7.55
C ASN A 125 15.78 -1.73 -8.04
N PHE A 126 14.60 -1.51 -7.45
CA PHE A 126 13.39 -2.22 -7.86
C PHE A 126 13.04 -1.93 -9.33
N TYR A 127 13.09 -0.66 -9.76
CA TYR A 127 12.84 -0.30 -11.14
C TYR A 127 13.92 -0.79 -12.11
N ALA A 128 15.18 -0.87 -11.68
CA ALA A 128 16.26 -1.43 -12.48
C ALA A 128 16.01 -2.93 -12.80
N GLN A 129 15.60 -3.71 -11.81
CA GLN A 129 15.22 -5.12 -11.99
C GLN A 129 13.98 -5.27 -12.88
N TYR A 130 12.97 -4.39 -12.71
CA TYR A 130 11.81 -4.40 -13.60
C TYR A 130 12.18 -4.07 -15.05
N LYS A 131 13.16 -3.20 -15.27
CA LYS A 131 13.64 -2.87 -16.62
C LYS A 131 14.44 -4.03 -17.25
N SER A 132 15.19 -4.80 -16.46
CA SER A 132 16.04 -5.89 -16.98
C SER A 132 15.24 -7.04 -17.60
N ILE A 133 14.02 -7.29 -17.12
CA ILE A 133 13.13 -8.30 -17.72
C ILE A 133 12.52 -7.87 -19.06
N GLN A 134 12.74 -6.61 -19.48
CA GLN A 134 12.23 -6.03 -20.72
C GLN A 134 10.71 -6.29 -20.90
N PRO A 135 9.85 -5.73 -20.00
CA PRO A 135 8.44 -6.07 -19.89
C PRO A 135 7.60 -5.36 -20.96
N PHE A 136 7.91 -5.63 -22.21
CA PHE A 136 7.21 -5.13 -23.39
C PHE A 136 7.07 -6.27 -24.41
N LEU A 137 6.09 -6.15 -25.30
CA LEU A 137 5.82 -7.16 -26.31
C LEU A 137 7.00 -7.23 -27.29
N LYS A 138 7.61 -8.41 -27.43
CA LYS A 138 8.64 -8.69 -28.44
C LYS A 138 8.10 -9.66 -29.48
N LYS A 139 8.17 -9.29 -30.76
CA LYS A 139 7.85 -10.17 -31.88
C LYS A 139 9.11 -10.39 -32.71
N LYS A 140 9.20 -11.53 -33.39
CA LYS A 140 10.30 -11.80 -34.32
C LYS A 140 10.26 -10.87 -35.54
N ASP A 141 9.06 -10.53 -35.99
CA ASP A 141 8.81 -9.60 -37.08
C ASP A 141 7.99 -8.42 -36.59
N GLU A 142 8.53 -7.23 -36.81
CA GLU A 142 8.01 -5.94 -36.37
C GLU A 142 7.44 -5.10 -37.53
N SER A 143 7.56 -5.57 -38.77
CA SER A 143 7.15 -4.83 -39.99
C SER A 143 5.67 -4.44 -40.02
N ARG A 144 4.81 -5.21 -39.34
CA ARG A 144 3.35 -4.99 -39.28
C ARG A 144 2.89 -4.28 -38.00
N GLN A 145 3.81 -3.75 -37.19
CA GLN A 145 3.44 -3.01 -35.97
C GLN A 145 2.56 -1.80 -36.31
N GLY A 146 1.43 -1.66 -35.62
CA GLY A 146 0.51 -0.53 -35.78
C GLY A 146 -0.41 -0.57 -37.00
N GLN A 147 -0.27 -1.57 -37.88
CA GLN A 147 -1.15 -1.71 -39.06
C GLN A 147 -2.51 -2.31 -38.68
N GLU A 148 -2.51 -3.36 -37.85
CA GLU A 148 -3.70 -4.11 -37.45
C GLU A 148 -3.60 -4.55 -35.99
N GLN A 149 -4.75 -4.87 -35.37
CA GLN A 149 -4.78 -5.46 -34.04
C GLN A 149 -4.28 -6.91 -34.08
N TYR A 150 -3.47 -7.32 -33.09
CA TYR A 150 -3.05 -8.71 -32.98
C TYR A 150 -4.18 -9.60 -32.44
N LEU A 151 -4.45 -10.70 -33.13
CA LEU A 151 -5.44 -11.70 -32.69
C LEU A 151 -4.90 -12.48 -31.48
N GLN A 152 -5.69 -12.54 -30.41
CA GLN A 152 -5.43 -13.34 -29.21
C GLN A 152 -6.72 -14.07 -28.81
N SER A 153 -6.62 -15.37 -28.51
CA SER A 153 -7.77 -16.15 -28.05
C SER A 153 -8.14 -15.77 -26.60
N VAL A 154 -9.41 -15.99 -26.21
CA VAL A 154 -9.87 -15.71 -24.84
C VAL A 154 -9.16 -16.60 -23.83
N GLU A 155 -8.87 -17.85 -24.19
CA GLU A 155 -8.17 -18.80 -23.31
C GLU A 155 -6.73 -18.36 -23.04
N ASP A 156 -6.01 -17.92 -24.08
CA ASP A 156 -4.66 -17.39 -23.91
C ASP A 156 -4.65 -16.15 -23.02
N ARG A 157 -5.66 -15.28 -23.14
CA ARG A 157 -5.77 -14.06 -22.33
C ARG A 157 -5.98 -14.35 -20.84
N ARG A 158 -6.65 -15.45 -20.48
CA ARG A 158 -6.89 -15.82 -19.07
C ARG A 158 -5.61 -16.09 -18.30
N ASN A 159 -4.56 -16.57 -18.98
CA ASN A 159 -3.26 -16.86 -18.38
C ASN A 159 -2.45 -15.61 -18.05
N TRP A 160 -2.85 -14.43 -18.55
CA TRP A 160 -2.16 -13.16 -18.33
C TRP A 160 -3.03 -12.21 -17.51
N THR A 161 -2.63 -11.95 -16.26
CA THR A 161 -3.27 -10.94 -15.42
C THR A 161 -2.33 -9.77 -15.15
N VAL A 162 -2.90 -8.56 -15.12
CA VAL A 162 -2.14 -7.33 -14.85
C VAL A 162 -1.88 -7.25 -13.36
N CYS A 163 -0.62 -7.36 -12.94
CA CYS A 163 -0.21 -7.07 -11.58
C CYS A 163 0.00 -5.57 -11.40
N THR A 164 -0.97 -4.87 -10.80
CA THR A 164 -0.89 -3.42 -10.53
C THR A 164 -0.27 -3.09 -9.17
N SER A 165 -0.18 -4.06 -8.25
CA SER A 165 0.39 -3.89 -6.90
C SER A 165 1.90 -4.13 -6.87
N VAL A 166 2.61 -3.36 -7.69
CA VAL A 166 4.03 -3.49 -8.01
C VAL A 166 4.97 -3.36 -6.78
N SER A 167 4.54 -2.72 -5.69
CA SER A 167 5.43 -2.32 -4.59
C SER A 167 5.35 -3.15 -3.31
N CYS A 168 4.25 -3.87 -3.03
CA CYS A 168 4.14 -4.63 -1.76
C CYS A 168 4.71 -6.05 -1.83
N ALA A 169 4.61 -6.71 -2.98
CA ALA A 169 5.00 -8.12 -3.13
C ALA A 169 6.51 -8.39 -2.94
N PRO A 170 7.44 -7.58 -3.48
CA PRO A 170 8.87 -7.86 -3.34
C PRO A 170 9.38 -7.67 -1.91
N ALA A 171 8.85 -6.69 -1.18
CA ALA A 171 9.29 -6.36 0.18
C ALA A 171 8.81 -7.34 1.25
N ALA A 172 7.85 -8.22 0.92
CA ALA A 172 7.36 -9.25 1.85
C ALA A 172 8.16 -10.56 1.77
N ALA A 173 9.01 -10.73 0.75
CA ALA A 173 9.86 -11.90 0.62
C ALA A 173 11.08 -11.78 1.55
N PRO A 174 11.52 -12.86 2.24
CA PRO A 174 12.74 -12.85 3.01
C PRO A 174 13.91 -12.46 2.10
N ALA A 175 14.75 -11.53 2.57
CA ALA A 175 15.81 -10.92 1.80
C ALA A 175 16.69 -11.97 1.10
N VAL A 176 16.75 -11.93 -0.23
CA VAL A 176 17.84 -12.57 -0.97
C VAL A 176 19.06 -11.68 -0.74
N PRO A 177 20.12 -12.16 -0.08
CA PRO A 177 21.33 -11.36 0.14
C PRO A 177 21.95 -10.99 -1.20
N ALA A 178 22.45 -9.75 -1.28
CA ALA A 178 23.11 -9.19 -2.47
C ALA A 178 24.53 -9.77 -2.69
N THR A 179 24.66 -11.10 -2.68
CA THR A 179 25.89 -11.80 -3.09
C THR A 179 25.60 -12.53 -4.40
N GLY A 180 26.33 -12.14 -5.43
CA GLY A 180 26.02 -12.42 -6.83
C GLY A 180 25.97 -13.89 -7.23
N GLY A 181 25.43 -14.08 -8.44
CA GLY A 181 25.62 -15.30 -9.23
C GLY A 181 24.62 -16.42 -8.97
N ALA A 182 23.32 -16.20 -9.18
CA ALA A 182 22.40 -17.27 -9.56
C ALA A 182 21.16 -16.70 -10.26
N GLU A 183 20.88 -17.18 -11.48
CA GLU A 183 19.64 -16.94 -12.20
C GLU A 183 18.44 -17.21 -11.29
N THR A 184 17.75 -16.16 -10.87
CA THR A 184 16.53 -16.28 -10.08
C THR A 184 15.40 -15.68 -10.90
N SER A 185 14.76 -16.55 -11.67
CA SER A 185 13.43 -16.31 -12.23
C SER A 185 12.50 -15.92 -11.09
N ILE A 186 12.10 -14.64 -11.06
CA ILE A 186 11.04 -14.14 -10.18
C ILE A 186 9.73 -14.76 -10.68
N TRP A 187 9.45 -15.98 -10.23
CA TRP A 187 8.11 -16.54 -10.27
C TRP A 187 7.35 -15.98 -9.06
N VAL A 188 6.67 -14.84 -9.25
CA VAL A 188 5.64 -14.42 -8.29
C VAL A 188 4.52 -15.45 -8.39
N GLN A 189 4.36 -16.28 -7.36
CA GLN A 189 3.27 -17.24 -7.33
C GLN A 189 1.92 -16.50 -7.44
N PRO A 190 0.98 -16.97 -8.29
CA PRO A 190 -0.33 -16.34 -8.49
C PRO A 190 -1.16 -16.16 -7.20
N SER A 191 -0.82 -16.90 -6.14
CA SER A 191 -1.50 -16.86 -4.84
C SER A 191 -1.43 -15.49 -4.16
N SER A 192 -0.34 -14.73 -4.29
CA SER A 192 -0.22 -13.41 -3.66
C SER A 192 -1.07 -12.32 -4.33
N CYS A 193 -1.50 -12.53 -5.58
CA CYS A 193 -2.42 -11.63 -6.30
C CYS A 193 -3.91 -11.97 -6.10
N ARG A 194 -4.26 -13.20 -5.68
CA ARG A 194 -5.67 -13.63 -5.58
C ARG A 194 -6.50 -12.84 -4.56
N SER A 195 -5.88 -12.36 -3.49
CA SER A 195 -6.57 -11.65 -2.41
C SER A 195 -7.18 -10.31 -2.83
N ALA A 196 -6.77 -9.73 -3.97
CA ALA A 196 -7.38 -8.50 -4.50
C ALA A 196 -8.61 -8.75 -5.39
N THR A 197 -8.80 -9.97 -5.89
CA THR A 197 -9.86 -10.31 -6.87
C THR A 197 -11.11 -10.96 -6.28
N GLU A 198 -11.04 -11.55 -5.09
CA GLU A 198 -12.18 -12.28 -4.50
C GLU A 198 -13.37 -11.40 -4.09
N ASN A 199 -13.24 -10.07 -4.12
CA ASN A 199 -14.29 -9.14 -3.69
C ASN A 199 -15.12 -8.49 -4.82
N ARG A 200 -14.97 -8.91 -6.09
CA ARG A 200 -15.87 -8.45 -7.18
C ARG A 200 -16.84 -9.53 -7.63
N HIS A 201 -17.87 -9.74 -6.81
CA HIS A 201 -19.15 -10.24 -7.32
C HIS A 201 -19.81 -9.14 -8.17
N THR A 202 -19.49 -9.10 -9.47
CA THR A 202 -20.31 -8.39 -10.45
C THR A 202 -20.73 -9.37 -11.53
N ARG A 203 -21.96 -9.86 -11.41
CA ARG A 203 -22.70 -10.55 -12.47
C ARG A 203 -22.75 -9.64 -13.69
N GLY A 204 -21.93 -9.94 -14.69
CA GLY A 204 -21.95 -9.31 -16.01
C GLY A 204 -22.64 -10.22 -17.01
N ILE A 205 -23.72 -9.71 -17.60
CA ILE A 205 -24.61 -10.38 -18.56
C ILE A 205 -23.83 -10.80 -19.81
N VAL A 206 -23.81 -12.11 -20.10
CA VAL A 206 -23.40 -12.66 -21.41
C VAL A 206 -24.61 -12.53 -22.35
N ARG A 207 -24.51 -11.67 -23.37
CA ARG A 207 -25.39 -11.75 -24.54
C ARG A 207 -24.68 -12.59 -25.60
N ASN A 208 -25.20 -13.79 -25.84
CA ASN A 208 -24.80 -14.65 -26.94
C ASN A 208 -25.20 -14.02 -28.29
N LYS A 209 -24.25 -14.02 -29.23
CA LYS A 209 -24.51 -14.20 -30.66
C LYS A 209 -23.54 -15.27 -31.15
#